data_AF-A0AAW4S6F2-F1
#
_entry.id   AF-A0AAW4S6F2-F1
#
_cell.length_a   1.000
_cell.length_b   1.000
_cell.length_c   1.000
_cell.angle_alpha   90.00
_cell.angle_beta   90.00
_cell.angle_gamma   90.00
#
_symmetry.space_group_name_H-M   'P 1'
#
loop_
_entity.id
_entity.type
_entity.pdbx_description
1 polymer ?
#
loop_
_entity_poly.entity_id
_entity_poly.type
_entity_poly.pdbx_seq_one_letter_code
_entity_poly.pdbx_strand_id
1 'polypeptide(L)'
;MDWIWYLFRFDGRINRALLWQALLIVALLAGLLEVIGQIIHLPNADGSLKLSLKLDFGLGDLFKLADPREHPSLASTDRAPLILRAFGMSLFLWVYLATAIKRLHDRDRSGWWLVPFFLVPGLFNQFSDLLPDTSVMLLFNLAASMLWLWGLVEMLCVPGTVGDNRFGPDPLAGIAYESTPASPPAKSWDQGREIEIVPPSASPPGGMHAKRGA
;
A
#
# COMPACT_ATOMS: atom_id res chain seq x y z
N MET A 1 6.55 -13.16 -6.70
CA MET A 1 5.89 -11.83 -6.76
C MET A 1 5.58 -11.52 -8.22
N ASP A 2 4.33 -11.31 -8.58
CA ASP A 2 3.94 -10.87 -9.93
C ASP A 2 4.11 -9.35 -10.03
N TRP A 3 5.15 -8.90 -10.74
CA TRP A 3 5.48 -7.48 -10.90
C TRP A 3 4.47 -6.71 -11.75
N ILE A 4 3.82 -7.39 -12.70
CA ILE A 4 2.84 -6.75 -13.59
C ILE A 4 1.59 -6.43 -12.79
N TRP A 5 1.10 -7.40 -12.01
CA TRP A 5 -0.01 -7.17 -11.09
C TRP A 5 0.34 -6.07 -10.07
N TYR A 6 1.52 -6.16 -9.48
CA TYR A 6 1.94 -5.24 -8.42
C TYR A 6 2.01 -3.79 -8.91
N LEU A 7 2.72 -3.52 -10.01
CA LEU A 7 3.03 -2.16 -10.46
C LEU A 7 2.05 -1.57 -11.48
N PHE A 8 1.32 -2.38 -12.26
CA PHE A 8 0.57 -1.88 -13.42
C PHE A 8 -0.94 -2.13 -13.36
N ARG A 9 -1.40 -3.12 -12.61
CA ARG A 9 -2.83 -3.40 -12.46
C ARG A 9 -3.46 -2.57 -11.33
N PHE A 10 -4.78 -2.47 -11.30
CA PHE A 10 -5.52 -1.70 -10.26
C PHE A 10 -6.31 -2.59 -9.29
N ASP A 11 -6.45 -3.87 -9.60
CA ASP A 11 -7.19 -4.83 -8.78
C ASP A 11 -6.39 -5.36 -7.59
N GLY A 12 -7.13 -5.78 -6.56
CA GLY A 12 -6.58 -6.40 -5.36
C GLY A 12 -6.16 -5.40 -4.28
N ARG A 13 -5.37 -5.91 -3.32
CA ARG A 13 -4.99 -5.23 -2.08
C ARG A 13 -3.49 -5.35 -1.84
N ILE A 14 -2.88 -4.29 -1.33
CA ILE A 14 -1.48 -4.32 -0.90
C ILE A 14 -1.35 -3.76 0.52
N ASN A 15 -0.43 -4.33 1.28
CA ASN A 15 -0.06 -3.81 2.59
C ASN A 15 0.79 -2.53 2.45
N ARG A 16 0.99 -1.82 3.57
CA ARG A 16 1.80 -0.58 3.61
C ARG A 16 3.26 -0.80 3.20
N ALA A 17 3.87 -1.95 3.49
CA ALA A 17 5.27 -2.21 3.16
C ALA A 17 5.48 -2.27 1.65
N LEU A 18 4.55 -2.88 0.92
CA LEU A 18 4.54 -2.88 -0.53
C LEU A 18 4.30 -1.47 -1.09
N LEU A 19 3.44 -0.67 -0.48
CA LEU A 19 3.32 0.74 -0.88
C LEU A 19 4.65 1.50 -0.71
N TRP A 20 5.31 1.36 0.44
CA TRP A 20 6.63 1.96 0.68
C TRP A 20 7.68 1.49 -0.32
N GLN A 21 7.68 0.20 -0.68
CA GLN A 21 8.57 -0.35 -1.69
C GLN A 21 8.30 0.26 -3.07
N ALA A 22 7.02 0.40 -3.47
CA ALA A 22 6.66 1.02 -4.75
C ALA A 22 7.13 2.48 -4.81
N LEU A 23 6.91 3.24 -3.73
CA LEU A 23 7.37 4.62 -3.63
C LEU A 23 8.89 4.73 -3.72
N LEU A 24 9.63 3.82 -3.07
CA LEU A 24 11.09 3.76 -3.18
C LEU A 24 11.55 3.48 -4.62
N ILE A 25 10.91 2.52 -5.30
CA ILE A 25 11.20 2.20 -6.70
C ILE A 25 10.97 3.43 -7.58
N VAL A 26 9.81 4.09 -7.43
CA VAL A 26 9.47 5.30 -8.18
C VAL A 26 10.47 6.43 -7.89
N ALA A 27 10.84 6.65 -6.63
CA ALA A 27 11.80 7.68 -6.25
C ALA A 27 13.19 7.45 -6.86
N LEU A 28 13.67 6.20 -6.88
CA LEU A 28 14.95 5.85 -7.50
C LEU A 28 14.91 6.03 -9.02
N LEU A 29 13.83 5.60 -9.68
CA LEU A 29 13.67 5.76 -11.12
C LEU A 29 13.51 7.23 -11.53
N ALA A 30 12.78 8.02 -10.75
CA ALA A 30 12.65 9.46 -10.96
C ALA A 30 13.99 10.19 -10.77
N GLY A 31 14.73 9.86 -9.71
CA GLY A 31 16.08 10.40 -9.50
C GLY A 31 17.02 10.05 -10.66
N LEU A 32 16.97 8.82 -11.16
CA LEU A 32 17.74 8.41 -12.34
C LEU A 32 17.34 9.19 -13.60
N LEU A 33 16.03 9.39 -13.83
CA LEU A 33 15.50 10.16 -14.95
C LEU A 33 16.01 11.62 -14.94
N GLU A 34 16.03 12.25 -13.77
CA GLU A 34 16.55 13.62 -13.60
C GLU A 34 18.07 13.68 -13.86
N VAL A 35 18.83 12.69 -13.39
CA VAL A 35 20.28 12.58 -13.67
C VAL A 35 20.53 12.42 -15.17
N ILE A 36 19.77 11.55 -15.86
CA ILE A 36 19.88 11.38 -17.31
C ILE A 36 19.56 12.69 -18.03
N GLY A 37 18.49 13.38 -17.61
CA GLY A 37 18.13 14.70 -18.14
C GLY A 37 19.27 15.70 -18.01
N GLN A 38 19.93 15.77 -16.85
CA GLN A 38 21.09 16.65 -16.64
C GLN A 38 22.29 16.25 -17.49
N ILE A 39 22.58 14.94 -17.62
CA ILE A 39 23.68 14.44 -18.45
C ILE A 39 23.51 14.84 -19.92
N ILE A 40 22.29 14.80 -20.44
CA ILE A 40 21.98 15.24 -21.81
C ILE A 40 22.27 16.74 -22.00
N HIS A 41 22.09 17.56 -20.96
CA HIS A 41 22.36 19.00 -21.00
C HIS A 41 23.81 19.38 -20.64
N LEU A 42 24.61 18.47 -20.05
CA LEU A 42 26.00 18.73 -19.66
C LEU A 42 26.87 19.38 -20.75
N PRO A 43 26.75 19.03 -22.06
CA PRO A 43 27.56 19.67 -23.10
C PRO A 43 27.30 21.18 -23.26
N ASN A 44 26.16 21.69 -22.77
CA ASN A 44 25.69 23.06 -22.98
C ASN A 44 25.59 23.86 -21.66
N ALA A 45 25.93 23.27 -20.52
CA ALA A 45 25.73 23.86 -19.19
C ALA A 45 27.02 23.86 -18.35
N ASP A 46 27.08 24.68 -17.30
CA ASP A 46 28.26 24.94 -16.46
C ASP A 46 28.74 23.76 -15.57
N GLY A 47 28.48 22.50 -15.97
CA GLY A 47 29.09 21.30 -15.38
C GLY A 47 28.59 20.89 -14.00
N SER A 48 27.60 21.58 -13.41
CA SER A 48 27.06 21.21 -12.09
C SER A 48 25.87 20.25 -12.20
N LEU A 49 25.98 19.06 -11.57
CA LEU A 49 24.84 18.15 -11.36
C LEU A 49 24.13 18.53 -10.05
N LYS A 50 22.80 18.70 -10.09
CA LYS A 50 21.98 19.07 -8.93
C LYS A 50 20.97 17.96 -8.64
N LEU A 51 21.20 17.16 -7.61
CA LEU A 51 20.23 16.17 -7.15
C LEU A 51 19.18 16.83 -6.25
N SER A 52 17.92 16.83 -6.67
CA SER A 52 16.79 17.31 -5.86
C SER A 52 15.81 16.16 -5.60
N LEU A 53 15.88 15.55 -4.41
CA LEU A 53 14.89 14.58 -3.97
C LEU A 53 13.67 15.32 -3.40
N LYS A 54 12.68 15.62 -4.25
CA LYS A 54 11.38 16.10 -3.77
C LYS A 54 10.49 14.91 -3.46
N LEU A 55 10.00 14.83 -2.22
CA LEU A 55 8.93 13.91 -1.79
C LEU A 55 7.56 14.42 -2.28
N ASP A 56 7.47 14.76 -3.57
CA ASP A 56 6.19 15.02 -4.21
C ASP A 56 5.65 13.69 -4.71
N PHE A 57 4.42 13.33 -4.32
CA PHE A 57 3.74 12.10 -4.72
C PHE A 57 3.31 12.13 -6.21
N GLY A 58 4.21 12.50 -7.11
CA GLY A 58 4.06 12.53 -8.58
C GLY A 58 3.17 13.64 -9.14
N LEU A 59 2.19 14.13 -8.37
CA LEU A 59 1.18 15.07 -8.90
C LEU A 59 1.69 16.50 -9.09
N GLY A 60 2.55 17.00 -8.20
CA GLY A 60 3.06 18.38 -8.30
C GLY A 60 3.83 18.62 -9.59
N ASP A 61 4.70 17.69 -9.98
CA ASP A 61 5.46 17.79 -11.23
C ASP A 61 4.60 17.53 -12.47
N LEU A 62 3.50 16.77 -12.34
CA LEU A 62 2.50 16.63 -13.39
C LEU A 62 1.78 17.96 -13.65
N PHE A 63 1.36 18.66 -12.60
CA PHE A 63 0.68 19.95 -12.76
C PHE A 63 1.59 21.02 -13.33
N LYS A 64 2.87 21.03 -12.95
CA LYS A 64 3.87 21.90 -13.58
C LYS A 64 4.05 21.62 -15.06
N LEU A 65 4.08 20.34 -15.47
CA LEU A 65 4.16 19.97 -16.88
C LEU A 65 2.91 20.40 -17.67
N ALA A 66 1.75 20.39 -17.00
CA ALA A 66 0.49 20.85 -17.58
C ALA A 66 0.35 22.38 -17.59
N ASP A 67 1.13 23.11 -16.80
CA ASP A 67 1.09 24.58 -16.75
C ASP A 67 1.86 25.18 -17.93
N PRO A 68 1.19 25.86 -18.89
CA PRO A 68 1.86 26.46 -20.03
C PRO A 68 2.86 27.57 -19.65
N ARG A 69 2.76 28.14 -18.43
CA ARG A 69 3.64 29.21 -17.94
C ARG A 69 5.06 28.73 -17.65
N GLU A 70 5.21 27.45 -17.32
CA GLU A 70 6.51 26.85 -16.97
C GLU A 70 7.36 26.52 -18.21
N HIS A 71 6.81 26.68 -19.42
CA HIS A 71 7.46 26.31 -20.68
C HIS A 71 7.52 27.44 -21.74
N PRO A 72 8.02 28.65 -21.44
CA PRO A 72 8.16 29.69 -22.45
C PRO A 72 9.32 29.35 -23.41
N SER A 73 8.96 29.08 -24.68
CA SER A 73 9.87 28.95 -25.84
C SER A 73 11.07 28.01 -25.67
N LEU A 74 10.84 26.70 -25.76
CA LEU A 74 11.90 25.68 -25.78
C LEU A 74 12.70 25.74 -27.09
N ALA A 75 14.02 25.93 -26.97
CA ALA A 75 14.95 25.66 -28.08
C ALA A 75 14.82 24.20 -28.52
N SER A 76 15.17 23.86 -29.77
CA SER A 76 15.06 22.49 -30.28
C SER A 76 15.83 21.47 -29.43
N THR A 77 16.93 21.90 -28.81
CA THR A 77 17.80 21.11 -27.93
C THR A 77 17.11 20.68 -26.62
N ASP A 78 16.11 21.44 -26.16
CA ASP A 78 15.43 21.18 -24.89
C ASP A 78 14.22 20.23 -25.03
N ARG A 79 13.88 19.84 -26.27
CA ARG A 79 12.68 19.02 -26.55
C ARG A 79 12.85 17.57 -26.16
N ALA A 80 14.00 16.97 -26.48
CA ALA A 80 14.28 15.56 -26.17
C ALA A 80 14.21 15.23 -24.65
N PRO A 81 14.89 15.99 -23.77
CA PRO A 81 14.80 15.74 -22.33
C PRO A 81 13.40 16.01 -21.77
N LEU A 82 12.67 16.99 -22.32
CA LEU A 82 11.29 17.25 -21.92
C LEU A 82 10.34 16.10 -22.29
N ILE A 83 10.47 15.55 -23.51
CA ILE A 83 9.69 14.39 -23.95
C ILE A 83 10.01 13.18 -23.06
N LEU A 84 11.29 12.92 -22.82
CA LEU A 84 11.74 11.83 -21.94
C LEU A 84 11.17 11.99 -20.52
N ARG A 85 11.21 13.21 -19.97
CA ARG A 85 10.62 13.53 -18.66
C ARG A 85 9.12 13.29 -18.65
N ALA A 86 8.39 13.76 -19.67
CA ALA A 86 6.94 13.58 -19.78
C ALA A 86 6.53 12.11 -19.81
N PHE A 87 7.22 11.28 -20.61
CA PHE A 87 6.97 9.83 -20.66
C PHE A 87 7.31 9.14 -19.34
N GLY A 88 8.46 9.46 -18.74
CA GLY A 88 8.86 8.90 -17.45
C GLY A 88 7.87 9.25 -16.34
N MET A 89 7.47 10.51 -16.23
CA MET A 89 6.49 10.97 -15.25
C MET A 89 5.12 10.32 -15.44
N SER A 90 4.68 10.13 -16.69
CA SER A 90 3.43 9.43 -16.99
C SER A 90 3.47 7.98 -16.51
N LEU A 91 4.59 7.29 -16.74
CA LEU A 91 4.82 5.92 -16.26
C LEU A 91 4.83 5.85 -14.73
N PHE A 92 5.54 6.76 -14.07
CA PHE A 92 5.62 6.80 -12.60
C PHE A 92 4.27 7.13 -11.96
N LEU A 93 3.50 8.05 -12.56
CA LEU A 93 2.14 8.35 -12.13
C LEU A 93 1.26 7.10 -12.24
N TRP A 94 1.38 6.33 -13.33
CA TRP A 94 0.62 5.09 -13.49
C TRP A 94 0.92 4.09 -12.37
N VAL A 95 2.20 3.88 -12.07
CA VAL A 95 2.64 2.98 -10.98
C VAL A 95 2.17 3.48 -9.62
N TYR A 96 2.25 4.79 -9.38
CA TYR A 96 1.72 5.41 -8.17
C TYR A 96 0.21 5.18 -8.05
N LEU A 97 -0.58 5.46 -9.08
CA LEU A 97 -2.03 5.24 -9.08
C LEU A 97 -2.37 3.76 -8.83
N ALA A 98 -1.69 2.84 -9.53
CA ALA A 98 -1.89 1.41 -9.42
C ALA A 98 -1.66 0.90 -7.99
N THR A 99 -0.64 1.40 -7.30
CA THR A 99 -0.31 0.99 -5.93
C THR A 99 -1.13 1.73 -4.88
N ALA A 100 -1.40 3.02 -5.11
CA ALA A 100 -2.25 3.85 -4.26
C ALA A 100 -3.69 3.36 -4.21
N ILE A 101 -4.26 2.97 -5.35
CA ILE A 101 -5.61 2.41 -5.44
C ILE A 101 -5.69 1.08 -4.69
N LYS A 102 -4.73 0.16 -4.88
CA LYS A 102 -4.67 -1.10 -4.10
C LYS A 102 -4.51 -0.85 -2.59
N ARG A 103 -3.79 0.20 -2.20
CA ARG A 103 -3.68 0.60 -0.78
C ARG A 103 -5.03 1.07 -0.23
N LEU A 104 -5.76 1.88 -0.99
CA LEU A 104 -7.11 2.33 -0.61
C LEU A 104 -8.08 1.15 -0.54
N HIS A 105 -8.00 0.21 -1.48
CA HIS A 105 -8.76 -1.04 -1.43
C HIS A 105 -8.47 -1.84 -0.17
N ASP A 106 -7.21 -1.89 0.27
CA ASP A 106 -6.85 -2.53 1.54
C ASP A 106 -7.43 -1.82 2.78
N ARG A 107 -7.90 -0.57 2.63
CA ARG A 107 -8.64 0.16 3.66
C ARG A 107 -10.15 0.17 3.44
N ASP A 108 -10.63 -0.72 2.57
CA ASP A 108 -12.03 -0.79 2.14
C ASP A 108 -12.56 0.54 1.57
N ARG A 109 -11.68 1.36 0.98
CA ARG A 109 -12.03 2.62 0.30
C ARG A 109 -11.88 2.48 -1.20
N SER A 110 -12.75 3.14 -1.95
CA SER A 110 -12.62 3.21 -3.42
C SER A 110 -11.41 4.06 -3.83
N GLY A 111 -10.82 3.76 -4.98
CA GLY A 111 -9.73 4.56 -5.57
C GLY A 111 -10.03 6.05 -5.73
N TRP A 112 -11.31 6.43 -5.84
CA TRP A 112 -11.77 7.83 -5.89
C TRP A 112 -11.31 8.70 -4.71
N TRP A 113 -10.96 8.11 -3.56
CA TRP A 113 -10.41 8.86 -2.43
C TRP A 113 -9.08 9.55 -2.75
N LEU A 114 -8.37 9.15 -3.82
CA LEU A 114 -7.20 9.91 -4.30
C LEU A 114 -7.55 11.33 -4.74
N VAL A 115 -8.79 11.57 -5.17
CA VAL A 115 -9.22 12.89 -5.61
C VAL A 115 -9.18 13.90 -4.46
N PRO A 116 -9.93 13.74 -3.36
CA PRO A 116 -9.88 14.69 -2.24
C PRO A 116 -8.55 14.67 -1.48
N PHE A 117 -7.79 13.56 -1.50
CA PHE A 117 -6.51 13.48 -0.78
C PHE A 117 -5.33 14.11 -1.52
N PHE A 118 -5.24 13.95 -2.84
CA PHE A 118 -4.04 14.37 -3.58
C PHE A 118 -4.35 15.25 -4.78
N LEU A 119 -5.37 14.92 -5.57
CA LEU A 119 -5.71 15.71 -6.76
C LEU A 119 -6.17 17.13 -6.40
N VAL A 120 -7.15 17.25 -5.49
CA VAL A 120 -7.72 18.54 -5.09
C VAL A 120 -6.68 19.42 -4.37
N PRO A 121 -5.98 18.93 -3.32
CA PRO A 121 -4.95 19.74 -2.67
C PRO A 121 -3.78 20.10 -3.59
N GLY A 122 -3.36 19.17 -4.45
CA GLY A 122 -2.27 19.41 -5.38
C GLY A 122 -2.61 20.45 -6.45
N LEU A 123 -3.84 20.39 -6.99
CA LEU A 123 -4.33 21.37 -7.95
C LEU A 123 -4.46 22.76 -7.30
N PHE A 124 -5.02 22.80 -6.10
CA PHE A 124 -5.13 24.04 -5.34
C PHE A 124 -3.75 24.65 -5.06
N ASN A 125 -2.78 23.84 -4.64
CA ASN A 125 -1.42 24.31 -4.38
C ASN A 125 -0.75 24.88 -5.65
N GLN A 126 -0.89 24.21 -6.80
CA GLN A 126 -0.32 24.66 -8.07
C GLN A 126 -0.85 26.02 -8.53
N PHE A 127 -2.16 26.25 -8.39
CA PHE A 127 -2.85 27.41 -8.96
C PHE A 127 -3.27 28.44 -7.90
N SER A 128 -2.74 28.33 -6.69
CA SER A 128 -3.05 29.24 -5.58
C SER A 128 -2.60 30.67 -5.86
N ASP A 129 -1.56 30.84 -6.68
CA ASP A 129 -1.00 32.11 -7.16
C ASP A 129 -1.98 32.93 -8.01
N LEU A 130 -2.96 32.27 -8.64
CA LEU A 130 -4.01 32.93 -9.43
C LEU A 130 -5.14 33.50 -8.57
N LEU A 131 -5.16 33.17 -7.27
CA LEU A 131 -6.20 33.57 -6.36
C LEU A 131 -5.77 34.79 -5.53
N PRO A 132 -6.72 35.62 -5.04
CA PRO A 132 -6.39 36.80 -4.24
C PRO A 132 -5.72 36.44 -2.91
N ASP A 133 -4.66 37.17 -2.56
CA ASP A 133 -3.98 37.09 -1.26
C ASP A 133 -4.84 37.71 -0.14
N THR A 134 -5.82 36.94 0.33
CA THR A 134 -6.74 37.33 1.41
C THR A 134 -6.62 36.37 2.59
N SER A 135 -6.90 36.82 3.82
CA SER A 135 -6.89 35.95 5.01
C SER A 135 -7.83 34.74 4.90
N VAL A 136 -8.89 34.83 4.10
CA VAL A 136 -9.77 33.69 3.79
C VAL A 136 -9.03 32.61 3.00
N MET A 137 -8.08 32.98 2.13
CA MET A 137 -7.28 32.04 1.36
C MET A 137 -6.36 31.20 2.27
N LEU A 138 -5.92 31.76 3.39
CA LEU A 138 -5.18 31.01 4.40
C LEU A 138 -6.01 29.83 4.95
N LEU A 139 -7.32 30.02 5.17
CA LEU A 139 -8.20 28.95 5.63
C LEU A 139 -8.33 27.83 4.58
N PHE A 140 -8.46 28.18 3.31
CA PHE A 140 -8.48 27.20 2.21
C PHE A 140 -7.16 26.45 2.09
N ASN A 141 -6.02 27.13 2.22
CA ASN A 141 -4.69 26.51 2.24
C ASN A 141 -4.53 25.51 3.39
N LEU A 142 -4.96 25.90 4.60
CA LEU A 142 -4.94 25.02 5.77
C LEU A 142 -5.85 23.80 5.55
N ALA A 143 -7.06 24.00 5.03
CA ALA A 143 -7.99 22.90 4.74
C ALA A 143 -7.42 21.93 3.70
N ALA A 144 -6.84 22.44 2.60
CA ALA A 144 -6.20 21.62 1.58
C ALA A 144 -5.01 20.82 2.16
N SER A 145 -4.20 21.47 2.99
CA SER A 145 -3.06 20.84 3.66
C SER A 145 -3.50 19.76 4.67
N MET A 146 -4.59 19.99 5.41
CA MET A 146 -5.17 19.00 6.32
C MET A 146 -5.70 17.77 5.55
N LEU A 147 -6.38 17.97 4.42
CA LEU A 147 -6.84 16.86 3.58
C LEU A 147 -5.69 16.05 3.01
N TRP A 148 -4.64 16.73 2.53
CA TRP A 148 -3.44 16.07 2.02
C TRP A 148 -2.72 15.28 3.11
N LEU A 149 -2.52 15.88 4.29
CA LEU A 149 -1.89 15.23 5.42
C LEU A 149 -2.69 14.02 5.91
N TRP A 150 -4.02 14.13 5.97
CA TRP A 150 -4.88 13.01 6.29
C TRP A 150 -4.70 11.87 5.28
N GLY A 151 -4.75 12.15 3.98
CA GLY A 151 -4.53 11.15 2.93
C GLY A 151 -3.17 10.45 3.07
N LEU A 152 -2.12 11.21 3.39
CA LEU A 152 -0.77 10.69 3.60
C LEU A 152 -0.72 9.72 4.79
N VAL A 153 -1.23 10.13 5.96
CA VAL A 153 -1.25 9.30 7.16
C VAL A 153 -2.10 8.04 6.94
N GLU A 154 -3.28 8.18 6.34
CA GLU A 154 -4.21 7.10 6.03
C GLU A 154 -3.56 6.03 5.14
N MET A 155 -2.77 6.43 4.16
CA MET A 155 -2.13 5.51 3.22
C MET A 155 -0.83 4.91 3.73
N LEU A 156 0.04 5.72 4.35
CA LEU A 156 1.41 5.31 4.66
C LEU A 156 1.57 4.72 6.07
N CYS A 157 0.74 5.14 7.02
CA CYS A 157 0.93 4.82 8.44
C CYS A 157 -0.15 3.87 8.97
N VAL A 158 -1.42 4.14 8.68
CA VAL A 158 -2.53 3.37 9.25
C VAL A 158 -2.53 1.93 8.70
N PRO A 159 -2.83 0.89 9.51
CA PRO A 159 -2.94 -0.49 9.03
C PRO A 159 -4.11 -0.71 8.06
N GLY A 160 -4.11 -1.84 7.36
CA GLY A 160 -5.21 -2.30 6.50
C GLY A 160 -6.41 -2.84 7.26
N THR A 161 -7.48 -3.16 6.55
CA THR A 161 -8.62 -3.91 7.10
C THR A 161 -8.22 -5.35 7.39
N VAL A 162 -8.56 -5.85 8.58
CA VAL A 162 -8.31 -7.23 8.98
C VAL A 162 -9.28 -8.15 8.27
N GLY A 163 -8.77 -9.24 7.69
CA GLY A 163 -9.58 -10.23 6.98
C GLY A 163 -9.97 -9.79 5.57
N ASP A 164 -10.84 -10.58 4.95
CA ASP A 164 -11.27 -10.38 3.58
C ASP A 164 -12.16 -9.13 3.47
N ASN A 165 -12.04 -8.41 2.36
CA ASN A 165 -12.90 -7.27 2.06
C ASN A 165 -13.42 -7.35 0.62
N ARG A 166 -14.24 -6.38 0.19
CA ARG A 166 -14.86 -6.36 -1.15
C ARG A 166 -13.87 -6.36 -2.32
N PHE A 167 -12.60 -6.03 -2.07
CA PHE A 167 -11.53 -5.98 -3.07
C PHE A 167 -10.63 -7.21 -3.06
N GLY A 168 -10.85 -8.16 -2.15
CA GLY A 168 -10.15 -9.44 -2.10
C GLY A 168 -9.65 -9.83 -0.71
N PRO A 169 -8.88 -10.93 -0.65
CA PRO A 169 -8.43 -11.51 0.61
C PRO A 169 -7.37 -10.64 1.32
N ASP A 170 -7.20 -10.86 2.62
CA ASP A 170 -6.21 -10.14 3.42
C ASP A 170 -4.76 -10.40 2.93
N PRO A 171 -4.00 -9.37 2.53
CA PRO A 171 -2.62 -9.53 2.07
C PRO A 171 -1.67 -10.07 3.14
N LEU A 172 -2.03 -10.05 4.43
CA LEU A 172 -1.21 -10.55 5.53
C LEU A 172 -1.63 -11.94 6.02
N ALA A 173 -2.81 -12.45 5.62
CA ALA A 173 -3.26 -13.79 6.03
C ALA A 173 -2.28 -14.89 5.59
N GLY A 174 -1.63 -14.69 4.45
CA GLY A 174 -0.61 -15.61 3.95
C GLY A 174 0.63 -15.76 4.85
N ILE A 175 1.06 -14.65 5.44
CA ILE A 175 2.25 -14.63 6.29
C ILE A 175 1.94 -15.23 7.67
N ALA A 176 0.70 -15.07 8.15
CA ALA A 176 0.26 -15.61 9.43
C ALA A 176 0.19 -17.15 9.45
N TYR A 177 -0.24 -17.80 8.36
CA TYR A 177 -0.26 -19.27 8.30
C TYR A 177 1.15 -19.87 8.35
N GLU A 178 2.12 -19.19 7.74
CA GLU A 178 3.52 -19.66 7.64
C GLU A 178 4.33 -19.43 8.92
N SER A 179 3.99 -18.38 9.66
CA SER A 179 4.65 -18.00 10.92
C SER A 179 4.03 -18.62 12.16
N THR A 180 2.86 -19.27 12.04
CA THR A 180 2.34 -20.12 13.11
C THR A 180 3.18 -21.40 13.11
N PRO A 181 4.01 -21.68 14.13
CA PRO A 181 4.63 -23.00 14.24
C PRO A 181 3.49 -24.01 14.17
N ALA A 182 3.57 -24.93 13.21
CA ALA A 182 2.59 -26.00 13.05
C ALA A 182 2.20 -26.47 14.44
N SER A 183 0.93 -26.28 14.82
CA SER A 183 0.46 -26.71 16.12
C SER A 183 0.94 -28.15 16.28
N PRO A 184 1.65 -28.51 17.37
CA PRO A 184 2.08 -29.89 17.55
C PRO A 184 0.85 -30.75 17.30
N PRO A 185 0.94 -31.80 16.45
CA PRO A 185 -0.21 -32.60 16.08
C PRO A 185 -0.96 -32.89 17.37
N ALA A 186 -2.21 -32.42 17.45
CA ALA A 186 -3.01 -32.52 18.66
C ALA A 186 -2.80 -33.92 19.21
N LYS A 187 -2.28 -34.01 20.45
CA LYS A 187 -1.92 -35.26 21.13
C LYS A 187 -3.00 -36.27 20.75
N SER A 188 -2.62 -37.29 19.97
CA SER A 188 -3.55 -38.22 19.33
C SER A 188 -4.65 -38.56 20.32
N TRP A 189 -5.86 -38.06 20.08
CA TRP A 189 -6.96 -38.32 20.97
C TRP A 189 -7.24 -39.81 20.86
N ASP A 190 -6.85 -40.54 21.90
CA ASP A 190 -6.88 -41.99 21.94
C ASP A 190 -8.18 -42.40 22.62
N GLN A 191 -9.24 -42.55 21.80
CA GLN A 191 -10.60 -42.85 22.25
C GLN A 191 -10.68 -44.07 23.19
N GLY A 192 -9.73 -45.01 23.05
CA GLY A 192 -9.64 -46.21 23.88
C GLY A 192 -9.20 -45.95 25.33
N ARG A 193 -8.67 -44.77 25.66
CA ARG A 193 -8.27 -44.42 27.04
C ARG A 193 -9.40 -43.87 27.90
N GLU A 194 -10.50 -43.42 27.30
CA GLU A 194 -11.67 -42.93 28.06
C GLU A 194 -12.73 -44.01 28.28
N ILE A 195 -12.67 -45.13 27.55
CA ILE A 195 -13.57 -46.28 27.77
C ILE A 195 -12.90 -47.24 28.75
N GLU A 196 -12.88 -46.87 30.03
CA GLU A 196 -12.55 -47.81 31.10
C GLU A 196 -13.75 -48.77 31.26
N ILE A 197 -13.78 -49.84 30.45
CA ILE A 197 -14.76 -50.93 30.61
C ILE A 197 -14.40 -51.65 31.90
N VAL A 198 -14.94 -51.18 33.02
CA VAL A 198 -14.87 -51.89 34.30
C VAL A 198 -15.59 -53.22 34.09
N PRO A 199 -14.90 -54.37 34.16
CA PRO A 199 -15.56 -55.65 34.08
C PRO A 199 -16.49 -55.77 35.29
N PRO A 200 -17.77 -56.14 35.13
CA PRO A 200 -18.62 -56.40 36.27
C PRO A 200 -18.01 -57.55 37.08
N SER A 201 -17.50 -57.26 38.28
CA SER A 201 -17.08 -58.28 39.22
C SER A 201 -18.34 -58.97 39.74
N ALA A 202 -18.72 -60.09 39.13
CA ALA A 202 -19.73 -60.96 39.70
C ALA A 202 -19.15 -61.60 40.97
N SER A 203 -19.59 -61.13 42.14
CA SER A 203 -19.32 -61.84 43.39
C SER A 203 -19.96 -63.25 43.30
N PRO A 204 -19.30 -64.30 43.81
CA PRO A 204 -19.88 -65.64 43.84
C PRO A 204 -21.21 -65.62 44.61
N PRO A 205 -22.23 -66.40 44.19
CA PRO A 205 -23.46 -66.52 44.96
C PRO A 205 -23.12 -67.06 46.36
N GLY A 206 -23.60 -66.37 47.40
CA GLY A 206 -23.44 -66.80 48.79
C GLY A 206 -23.87 -68.25 48.97
N GLY A 207 -22.99 -69.05 49.60
CA GLY A 207 -23.13 -70.50 49.70
C GLY A 207 -24.48 -70.96 50.26
N MET A 208 -24.97 -72.07 49.71
CA MET A 208 -26.15 -72.79 50.20
C MET A 208 -25.93 -73.19 51.67
N HIS A 209 -26.66 -72.57 52.58
CA HIS A 209 -26.84 -73.09 53.94
C HIS A 209 -27.77 -74.30 53.91
N ALA A 210 -27.20 -75.50 53.81
CA ALA A 210 -27.92 -76.73 54.12
C ALA A 210 -28.09 -76.85 55.64
N LYS A 211 -29.31 -76.69 56.15
CA LYS A 211 -29.62 -77.08 57.53
C LYS A 211 -29.62 -78.61 57.61
N ARG A 212 -28.68 -79.16 58.39
CA ARG A 212 -28.66 -80.56 58.83
C ARG A 212 -29.85 -80.77 59.78
N GLY A 213 -30.66 -81.79 59.51
CA GLY A 213 -32.00 -81.96 60.10
C GLY A 213 -32.05 -82.44 61.55
N ALA A 214 -33.29 -82.60 62.01
CA ALA A 214 -33.77 -83.54 63.03
C ALA A 214 -35.28 -83.72 62.80
#